data_AF-A0ABD0NRM4-F1
#
_entry.id   AF-A0ABD0NRM4-F1
#
_cell.length_a   1.000
_cell.length_b   1.000
_cell.length_c   1.000
_cell.angle_alpha   90.00
_cell.angle_beta   90.00
_cell.angle_gamma   90.00
#
_symmetry.space_group_name_H-M   'P 1'
#
loop_
_entity.id
_entity.type
_entity.pdbx_description
1 polymer ?
#
loop_
_entity_poly.entity_id
_entity_poly.type
_entity_poly.pdbx_seq_one_letter_code
_entity_poly.pdbx_strand_id
1 'polypeptide(L)'
;SGQIRQMEEVKISKKSKVGILPFVTGFEEFAKNAERRGDLDKAYIKLIRAVFNNVEKVANESQKTPRDVVMMENFHHIFSTLSSLKISCLEAERKDAKLKYTDHLQSYVINSLGQPLEKLNVSQIFMETRIEHSGYQLAFNKQELRKVIKEYPGKEVKKGLDNLYKKVDKHLCEEENLLQVVWHSMQDEFIRQYKHFEGLINRCYPGSGITMEFTIQDMLEYFSSIAQSH
;
A
#
# COMPACT_ATOMS: atom_id res chain seq x y z
N SER A 1 15.41 3.71 -30.35
CA SER A 1 14.85 2.41 -30.79
C SER A 1 15.50 1.19 -30.11
N GLY A 2 16.76 1.25 -29.68
CA GLY A 2 17.42 0.15 -28.94
C GLY A 2 17.00 -0.01 -27.48
N GLN A 3 16.89 1.08 -26.71
CA GLN A 3 16.48 1.02 -25.29
C GLN A 3 15.10 0.40 -25.10
N ILE A 4 14.10 0.80 -25.89
CA ILE A 4 12.74 0.23 -25.79
C ILE A 4 12.74 -1.29 -26.06
N ARG A 5 13.55 -1.78 -27.02
CA ARG A 5 13.70 -3.23 -27.25
C ARG A 5 14.38 -3.93 -26.08
N GLN A 6 15.42 -3.33 -25.49
CA GLN A 6 16.08 -3.90 -24.31
C GLN A 6 15.13 -3.99 -23.11
N MET A 7 14.19 -3.05 -22.97
CA MET A 7 13.13 -3.10 -21.95
C MET A 7 12.15 -4.26 -22.18
N GLU A 8 11.75 -4.47 -23.43
CA GLU A 8 10.86 -5.58 -23.82
C GLU A 8 11.53 -6.96 -23.61
N GLU A 9 12.86 -7.00 -23.65
CA GLU A 9 13.70 -8.20 -23.46
C GLU A 9 14.06 -8.49 -21.99
N VAL A 10 13.75 -7.59 -21.05
CA VAL A 10 14.01 -7.82 -19.62
C VAL A 10 13.13 -8.99 -19.14
N LYS A 11 13.73 -10.17 -19.08
CA LYS A 11 13.15 -11.36 -18.45
C LYS A 11 13.47 -11.34 -16.97
N ILE A 12 12.52 -10.90 -16.16
CA ILE A 12 12.63 -11.00 -14.71
C ILE A 12 12.34 -12.45 -14.31
N SER A 13 13.23 -13.02 -13.49
CA SER A 13 12.96 -14.31 -12.89
C SER A 13 11.72 -14.20 -12.01
N LYS A 14 10.67 -14.95 -12.35
CA LYS A 14 9.42 -14.99 -11.56
C LYS A 14 9.65 -15.38 -10.09
N LYS A 15 10.80 -16.00 -9.78
CA LYS A 15 11.15 -16.52 -8.45
C LYS A 15 11.95 -15.55 -7.57
N SER A 16 12.50 -14.47 -8.12
CA SER A 16 13.28 -13.49 -7.35
C SER A 16 12.42 -12.33 -6.84
N LYS A 17 12.84 -11.73 -5.72
CA LYS A 17 12.30 -10.44 -5.27
C LYS A 17 12.54 -9.39 -6.36
N VAL A 18 11.53 -8.62 -6.68
CA VAL A 18 11.58 -7.49 -7.61
C VAL A 18 11.75 -6.22 -6.80
N GLY A 19 12.83 -5.48 -7.05
CA GLY A 19 13.06 -4.13 -6.51
C GLY A 19 12.93 -3.09 -7.62
N ILE A 20 13.80 -2.08 -7.65
CA ILE A 20 13.80 -1.09 -8.72
C ILE A 20 14.27 -1.73 -10.03
N LEU A 21 13.50 -1.51 -11.08
CA LEU A 21 13.71 -2.18 -12.36
C LEU A 21 14.88 -1.54 -13.10
N PRO A 22 15.77 -2.32 -13.74
CA PRO A 22 16.96 -1.78 -14.42
C PRO A 22 16.63 -0.74 -15.50
N PHE A 23 15.45 -0.82 -16.11
CA PHE A 23 15.02 0.17 -17.09
C PHE A 23 14.45 1.45 -16.48
N VAL A 24 14.04 1.41 -15.21
CA VAL A 24 13.65 2.60 -14.44
C VAL A 24 14.90 3.39 -14.08
N THR A 25 15.94 2.74 -13.53
CA THR A 25 17.25 3.39 -13.30
C THR A 25 17.91 3.82 -14.60
N GLY A 26 17.83 3.00 -15.65
CA GLY A 26 18.31 3.37 -16.98
C GLY A 26 17.61 4.60 -17.58
N PHE A 27 16.32 4.82 -17.28
CA PHE A 27 15.64 6.06 -17.63
C PHE A 27 16.17 7.25 -16.83
N GLU A 28 16.39 7.10 -15.51
CA GLU A 28 16.98 8.16 -14.67
C GLU A 28 18.34 8.61 -15.21
N GLU A 29 19.24 7.67 -15.52
CA GLU A 29 20.56 7.96 -16.10
C GLU A 29 20.45 8.64 -17.46
N PHE A 30 19.56 8.15 -18.32
CA PHE A 30 19.30 8.79 -19.61
C PHE A 30 18.82 10.23 -19.42
N ALA A 31 17.85 10.44 -18.53
CA ALA A 31 17.23 11.73 -18.33
C ALA A 31 18.21 12.77 -17.78
N LYS A 32 19.03 12.40 -16.79
CA LYS A 32 20.13 13.22 -16.24
C LYS A 32 21.14 13.66 -17.31
N ASN A 33 21.46 12.76 -18.24
CA ASN A 33 22.44 13.03 -19.30
C ASN A 33 21.85 13.84 -20.47
N ALA A 34 20.56 13.65 -20.74
CA ALA A 34 19.86 14.29 -21.84
C ALA A 34 19.41 15.73 -21.54
N GLU A 35 19.24 16.13 -20.26
CA GLU A 35 18.98 17.54 -19.88
C GLU A 35 20.05 18.51 -20.40
N ARG A 36 21.25 18.00 -20.67
CA ARG A 36 22.37 18.77 -21.23
C ARG A 36 22.27 18.97 -22.76
N ARG A 37 21.25 18.44 -23.43
CA ARG A 37 21.06 18.47 -24.90
C ARG A 37 19.66 18.99 -25.25
N GLY A 38 19.57 20.02 -26.10
CA GLY A 38 18.31 20.69 -26.43
C GLY A 38 17.25 19.81 -27.12
N ASP A 39 15.97 20.19 -26.90
CA ASP A 39 14.67 19.70 -27.41
C ASP A 39 14.58 18.19 -27.76
N LEU A 40 14.48 17.38 -26.70
CA LEU A 40 14.25 15.93 -26.77
C LEU A 40 12.84 15.53 -26.30
N ASP A 41 11.89 16.47 -26.27
CA ASP A 41 10.60 16.32 -25.61
C ASP A 41 9.82 15.09 -26.07
N LYS A 42 9.74 14.88 -27.39
CA LYS A 42 9.07 13.70 -27.97
C LYS A 42 9.75 12.38 -27.57
N ALA A 43 11.08 12.38 -27.45
CA ALA A 43 11.83 11.20 -27.06
C ALA A 43 11.63 10.89 -25.58
N TYR A 44 11.63 11.90 -24.72
CA TYR A 44 11.33 11.80 -23.29
C TYR A 44 9.95 11.18 -23.05
N ILE A 45 8.91 11.78 -23.63
CA ILE A 45 7.53 11.32 -23.47
C ILE A 45 7.37 9.88 -23.96
N LYS A 46 7.96 9.54 -25.10
CA LYS A 46 7.90 8.17 -25.64
C LYS A 46 8.60 7.16 -24.72
N LEU A 47 9.77 7.52 -24.18
CA LEU A 47 10.56 6.63 -23.35
C LEU A 47 9.88 6.40 -21.99
N ILE A 48 9.43 7.45 -21.32
CA ILE A 48 8.81 7.31 -19.99
C ILE A 48 7.48 6.52 -20.05
N ARG A 49 6.70 6.68 -21.12
CA ARG A 49 5.49 5.86 -21.32
C ARG A 49 5.83 4.39 -21.55
N ALA A 50 6.91 4.11 -22.26
CA ALA A 50 7.42 2.74 -22.38
C ALA A 50 7.87 2.19 -21.03
N VAL A 51 8.53 3.01 -20.18
CA VAL A 51 8.88 2.65 -18.80
C VAL A 51 7.63 2.27 -18.01
N PHE A 52 6.60 3.12 -18.00
CA PHE A 52 5.36 2.87 -17.24
C PHE A 52 4.71 1.54 -17.64
N ASN A 53 4.54 1.32 -18.94
CA ASN A 53 3.93 0.10 -19.47
C ASN A 53 4.73 -1.16 -19.08
N ASN A 54 6.07 -1.07 -19.06
CA ASN A 54 6.90 -2.20 -18.67
C ASN A 54 6.92 -2.44 -17.16
N VAL A 55 6.82 -1.39 -16.32
CA VAL A 55 6.61 -1.54 -14.87
C VAL A 55 5.31 -2.32 -14.62
N GLU A 56 4.22 -1.91 -15.26
CA GLU A 56 2.91 -2.57 -15.13
C GLU A 56 2.94 -4.03 -15.57
N LYS A 57 3.58 -4.32 -16.71
CA LYS A 57 3.76 -5.68 -17.21
C LYS A 57 4.52 -6.54 -16.20
N VAL A 58 5.64 -6.06 -15.70
CA VAL A 58 6.46 -6.77 -14.71
C VAL A 58 5.69 -7.00 -13.41
N ALA A 59 4.97 -5.99 -12.93
CA ALA A 59 4.17 -6.10 -11.72
C ALA A 59 3.10 -7.20 -11.84
N ASN A 60 2.49 -7.36 -13.02
CA ASN A 60 1.51 -8.42 -13.29
C ASN A 60 2.15 -9.82 -13.42
N GLU A 61 3.42 -9.91 -13.79
CA GLU A 61 4.14 -11.18 -13.94
C GLU A 61 4.87 -11.62 -12.65
N SER A 62 5.03 -10.72 -11.68
CA SER A 62 5.70 -10.97 -10.41
C SER A 62 4.93 -11.97 -9.56
N GLN A 63 5.61 -13.02 -9.09
CA GLN A 63 5.04 -14.01 -8.16
C GLN A 63 5.56 -13.86 -6.74
N LYS A 64 6.80 -13.35 -6.58
CA LYS A 64 7.47 -13.27 -5.27
C LYS A 64 7.20 -11.96 -4.55
N THR A 65 7.24 -10.84 -5.27
CA THR A 65 6.91 -9.51 -4.74
C THR A 65 5.47 -9.19 -5.10
N PRO A 66 4.63 -8.72 -4.16
CA PRO A 66 3.26 -8.32 -4.47
C PRO A 66 3.22 -7.26 -5.57
N ARG A 67 2.22 -7.35 -6.47
CA ARG A 67 2.03 -6.41 -7.57
C ARG A 67 2.05 -4.95 -7.10
N ASP A 68 1.31 -4.65 -6.04
CA ASP A 68 1.22 -3.28 -5.50
C ASP A 68 2.56 -2.78 -4.97
N VAL A 69 3.44 -3.65 -4.44
CA VAL A 69 4.79 -3.25 -4.01
C VAL A 69 5.66 -2.90 -5.22
N VAL A 70 5.65 -3.73 -6.27
CA VAL A 70 6.42 -3.44 -7.49
C VAL A 70 5.99 -2.11 -8.10
N MET A 71 4.68 -1.89 -8.20
CA MET A 71 4.14 -0.63 -8.70
C MET A 71 4.54 0.54 -7.80
N MET A 72 4.30 0.42 -6.50
CA MET A 72 4.58 1.49 -5.53
C MET A 72 6.05 1.92 -5.55
N GLU A 73 7.01 0.99 -5.43
CA GLU A 73 8.43 1.33 -5.35
C GLU A 73 8.95 1.95 -6.67
N ASN A 74 8.60 1.36 -7.81
CA ASN A 74 9.07 1.86 -9.10
C ASN A 74 8.44 3.21 -9.46
N PHE A 75 7.14 3.42 -9.18
CA PHE A 75 6.51 4.71 -9.41
C PHE A 75 6.94 5.78 -8.40
N HIS A 76 7.32 5.40 -7.18
CA HIS A 76 7.98 6.30 -6.23
C HIS A 76 9.31 6.80 -6.79
N HIS A 77 10.17 5.88 -7.23
CA HIS A 77 11.47 6.19 -7.81
C HIS A 77 11.38 7.10 -9.05
N ILE A 78 10.45 6.77 -9.96
CA ILE A 78 10.15 7.59 -11.14
C ILE A 78 9.70 8.99 -10.73
N PHE A 79 8.76 9.09 -9.79
CA PHE A 79 8.25 10.38 -9.32
C PHE A 79 9.38 11.22 -8.69
N SER A 80 10.23 10.62 -7.86
CA SER A 80 11.39 11.26 -7.25
C SER A 80 12.38 11.75 -8.31
N THR A 81 12.67 10.92 -9.32
CA THR A 81 13.52 11.28 -10.46
C THR A 81 12.96 12.49 -11.21
N LEU A 82 11.70 12.44 -11.65
CA LEU A 82 11.07 13.52 -12.40
C LEU A 82 10.91 14.81 -11.57
N SER A 83 10.74 14.69 -10.26
CA SER A 83 10.69 15.83 -9.34
C SER A 83 12.05 16.50 -9.14
N SER A 84 13.13 15.72 -9.16
CA SER A 84 14.51 16.21 -9.06
C SER A 84 14.94 16.95 -10.33
N LEU A 85 14.69 16.33 -11.49
CA LEU A 85 15.09 16.84 -12.81
C LEU A 85 14.24 18.05 -13.27
N LYS A 86 12.93 18.04 -12.96
CA LYS A 86 12.01 19.13 -13.34
C LYS A 86 11.95 19.38 -14.86
N ILE A 87 11.98 18.31 -15.64
CA ILE A 87 11.83 18.33 -17.10
C ILE A 87 10.40 18.79 -17.44
N SER A 88 10.28 19.99 -18.01
CA SER A 88 8.99 20.67 -18.23
C SER A 88 7.99 19.87 -19.07
N CYS A 89 8.46 19.14 -20.10
CA CYS A 89 7.61 18.33 -20.97
C CYS A 89 7.09 17.03 -20.33
N LEU A 90 7.57 16.67 -19.13
CA LEU A 90 7.19 15.46 -18.38
C LEU A 90 6.33 15.74 -17.14
N GLU A 91 5.78 16.95 -17.02
CA GLU A 91 4.97 17.35 -15.87
C GLU A 91 3.68 16.52 -15.72
N ALA A 92 3.07 16.10 -16.83
CA ALA A 92 1.91 15.22 -16.80
C ALA A 92 2.29 13.83 -16.27
N GLU A 93 3.38 13.27 -16.80
CA GLU A 93 3.90 11.96 -16.39
C GLU A 93 4.39 11.96 -14.94
N ARG A 94 4.93 13.07 -14.43
CA ARG A 94 5.27 13.22 -13.00
C ARG A 94 4.03 13.13 -12.11
N LYS A 95 2.94 13.81 -12.48
CA LYS A 95 1.68 13.73 -11.72
C LYS A 95 1.08 12.33 -11.77
N ASP A 96 1.13 11.68 -12.92
CA ASP A 96 0.65 10.31 -13.08
C ASP A 96 1.48 9.29 -12.29
N ALA A 97 2.82 9.44 -12.27
CA ALA A 97 3.69 8.62 -11.42
C ALA A 97 3.35 8.79 -9.93
N LYS A 98 3.12 10.03 -9.48
CA LYS A 98 2.70 10.29 -8.10
C LYS A 98 1.37 9.59 -7.77
N LEU A 99 0.38 9.68 -8.66
CA LEU A 99 -0.92 9.05 -8.48
C LEU A 99 -0.79 7.53 -8.39
N LYS A 100 -0.07 6.90 -9.32
CA LYS A 100 0.17 5.45 -9.31
C LYS A 100 0.91 5.00 -8.05
N TYR A 101 1.92 5.76 -7.62
CA TYR A 101 2.61 5.50 -6.35
C TYR A 101 1.63 5.53 -5.17
N THR A 102 0.83 6.60 -5.03
CA THR A 102 -0.09 6.74 -3.90
C THR A 102 -1.21 5.71 -3.91
N ASP A 103 -1.77 5.40 -5.08
CA ASP A 103 -2.86 4.43 -5.22
C ASP A 103 -2.39 3.02 -4.87
N HIS A 104 -1.21 2.62 -5.34
CA HIS A 104 -0.66 1.30 -5.02
C HIS A 104 -0.15 1.20 -3.58
N LEU A 105 0.35 2.29 -2.98
CA LEU A 105 0.62 2.34 -1.54
C LEU A 105 -0.67 2.07 -0.75
N GLN A 106 -1.75 2.79 -1.06
CA GLN A 106 -3.03 2.61 -0.37
C GLN A 106 -3.62 1.22 -0.58
N SER A 107 -3.60 0.71 -1.82
CA SER A 107 -4.04 -0.66 -2.13
C SER A 107 -3.25 -1.70 -1.34
N TYR A 108 -1.92 -1.58 -1.30
CA TYR A 108 -1.07 -2.49 -0.54
C TYR A 108 -1.38 -2.46 0.96
N VAL A 109 -1.55 -1.26 1.51
CA VAL A 109 -1.88 -1.03 2.93
C VAL A 109 -3.22 -1.69 3.29
N ILE A 110 -4.28 -1.41 2.53
CA ILE A 110 -5.62 -1.96 2.76
C ILE A 110 -5.60 -3.49 2.68
N ASN A 111 -5.00 -4.04 1.62
CA ASN A 111 -4.94 -5.49 1.39
C ASN A 111 -4.11 -6.22 2.45
N SER A 112 -3.08 -5.56 2.99
CA SER A 112 -2.20 -6.17 3.99
C SER A 112 -2.79 -6.12 5.41
N LEU A 113 -3.52 -5.07 5.75
CA LEU A 113 -4.20 -4.93 7.06
C LEU A 113 -5.49 -5.74 7.15
N GLY A 114 -6.06 -6.16 6.02
CA GLY A 114 -7.20 -7.08 6.00
C GLY A 114 -6.92 -8.42 6.71
N GLN A 115 -5.65 -8.88 6.71
CA GLN A 115 -5.29 -10.21 7.21
C GLN A 115 -5.22 -10.30 8.75
N PRO A 116 -4.60 -9.35 9.49
CA PRO A 116 -4.57 -9.43 10.95
C PRO A 116 -5.94 -9.35 11.63
N LEU A 117 -6.93 -8.70 11.01
CA LEU A 117 -8.26 -8.45 11.60
C LEU A 117 -9.41 -9.14 10.84
N GLU A 118 -9.13 -10.23 10.13
CA GLU A 118 -10.07 -10.84 9.18
C GLU A 118 -11.50 -11.05 9.72
N LYS A 119 -11.66 -11.58 10.94
CA LYS A 119 -13.01 -11.80 11.53
C LYS A 119 -13.72 -10.52 11.95
N LEU A 120 -12.97 -9.48 12.34
CA LEU A 120 -13.54 -8.15 12.58
C LEU A 120 -14.00 -7.53 11.26
N ASN A 121 -13.20 -7.66 10.20
CA ASN A 121 -13.56 -7.17 8.86
C ASN A 121 -14.82 -7.86 8.32
N VAL A 122 -14.96 -9.18 8.51
CA VAL A 122 -16.19 -9.90 8.16
C VAL A 122 -17.38 -9.39 8.98
N SER A 123 -17.20 -9.15 10.28
CA SER A 123 -18.25 -8.59 11.14
C SER A 123 -18.65 -7.18 10.72
N GLN A 124 -17.69 -6.37 10.27
CA GLN A 124 -17.90 -5.02 9.75
C GLN A 124 -18.78 -5.06 8.48
N ILE A 125 -18.38 -5.84 7.47
CA ILE A 125 -19.12 -6.00 6.20
C ILE A 125 -20.55 -6.46 6.48
N PHE A 126 -20.72 -7.40 7.42
CA PHE A 126 -22.04 -7.85 7.83
C PHE A 126 -22.88 -6.70 8.41
N MET A 127 -22.33 -5.89 9.31
CA MET A 127 -23.04 -4.74 9.89
C MET A 127 -23.40 -3.69 8.84
N GLU A 128 -22.52 -3.41 7.89
CA GLU A 128 -22.77 -2.45 6.79
C GLU A 128 -23.91 -2.90 5.88
N THR A 129 -23.82 -4.14 5.38
CA THR A 129 -24.84 -4.78 4.53
C THR A 129 -26.23 -4.73 5.21
N ARG A 130 -26.26 -4.87 6.53
CA ARG A 130 -27.50 -4.79 7.32
C ARG A 130 -28.07 -3.39 7.42
N ILE A 131 -27.23 -2.38 7.62
CA ILE A 131 -27.67 -0.97 7.66
C ILE A 131 -28.33 -0.59 6.32
N GLU A 132 -27.83 -1.12 5.21
CA GLU A 132 -28.36 -0.84 3.87
C GLU A 132 -29.68 -1.59 3.57
N HIS A 133 -29.81 -2.85 3.99
CA HIS A 133 -30.92 -3.71 3.60
C HIS A 133 -32.04 -3.86 4.64
N SER A 134 -31.92 -3.28 5.83
CA SER A 134 -32.89 -3.51 6.90
C SER A 134 -33.27 -2.22 7.62
N GLY A 135 -34.50 -1.75 7.38
CA GLY A 135 -35.19 -0.93 8.36
C GLY A 135 -35.34 -1.75 9.65
N TYR A 136 -34.47 -1.49 10.62
CA TYR A 136 -34.59 -1.85 12.04
C TYR A 136 -35.36 -3.15 12.35
N GLN A 137 -34.88 -4.34 11.95
CA GLN A 137 -35.27 -5.61 12.62
C GLN A 137 -34.52 -6.83 12.06
N LEU A 138 -33.42 -7.18 12.72
CA LEU A 138 -32.94 -8.56 13.02
C LEU A 138 -31.46 -8.45 13.42
N ALA A 139 -31.24 -8.34 14.73
CA ALA A 139 -29.92 -8.18 15.31
C ALA A 139 -29.00 -9.35 14.90
N PHE A 140 -27.83 -9.02 14.34
CA PHE A 140 -26.67 -9.87 14.56
C PHE A 140 -26.52 -10.00 16.08
N ASN A 141 -26.37 -11.25 16.56
CA ASN A 141 -26.45 -11.51 17.98
C ASN A 141 -25.35 -10.72 18.69
N LYS A 142 -25.72 -9.78 19.58
CA LYS A 142 -24.79 -9.00 20.42
C LYS A 142 -23.72 -9.89 21.07
N GLN A 143 -24.08 -11.13 21.40
CA GLN A 143 -23.16 -12.12 21.96
C GLN A 143 -22.10 -12.57 20.96
N GLU A 144 -22.44 -12.75 19.68
CA GLU A 144 -21.47 -13.10 18.63
C GLU A 144 -20.47 -11.97 18.40
N LEU A 145 -20.92 -10.72 18.34
CA LEU A 145 -20.01 -9.57 18.26
C LEU A 145 -19.05 -9.54 19.47
N ARG A 146 -19.55 -9.76 20.69
CA ARG A 146 -18.70 -9.84 21.89
C ARG A 146 -17.71 -11.00 21.83
N LYS A 147 -18.08 -12.14 21.25
CA LYS A 147 -17.15 -13.27 21.06
C LYS A 147 -16.04 -12.90 20.10
N VAL A 148 -16.38 -12.30 18.95
CA VAL A 148 -15.38 -11.86 17.96
C VAL A 148 -14.42 -10.86 18.58
N ILE A 149 -14.91 -9.83 19.29
CA ILE A 149 -14.04 -8.82 19.93
C ILE A 149 -13.05 -9.48 20.90
N LYS A 150 -13.49 -10.46 21.69
CA LYS A 150 -12.65 -11.20 22.64
C LYS A 150 -11.55 -12.04 21.99
N GLU A 151 -11.66 -12.35 20.70
CA GLU A 151 -10.59 -13.03 19.96
C GLU A 151 -9.44 -12.09 19.58
N TYR A 152 -9.62 -10.78 19.73
CA TYR A 152 -8.63 -9.76 19.42
C TYR A 152 -8.22 -8.93 20.66
N PRO A 153 -7.70 -9.57 21.72
CA PRO A 153 -7.10 -8.82 22.82
C PRO A 153 -5.89 -8.04 22.30
N GLY A 154 -5.55 -6.91 22.94
CA GLY A 154 -4.47 -6.03 22.48
C GLY A 154 -3.12 -6.74 22.24
N LYS A 155 -2.83 -7.79 23.01
CA LYS A 155 -1.64 -8.63 22.82
C LYS A 155 -1.62 -9.38 21.48
N GLU A 156 -2.75 -9.98 21.07
CA GLU A 156 -2.85 -10.68 19.79
C GLU A 156 -2.83 -9.69 18.63
N VAL A 157 -3.45 -8.52 18.80
CA VAL A 157 -3.37 -7.42 17.82
C VAL A 157 -1.92 -6.97 17.63
N LYS A 158 -1.19 -6.68 18.72
CA LYS A 158 0.22 -6.29 18.66
C LYS A 158 1.08 -7.36 17.98
N LYS A 159 0.85 -8.64 18.28
CA LYS A 159 1.55 -9.76 17.64
C LYS A 159 1.23 -9.86 16.14
N GLY A 160 -0.02 -9.62 15.75
CA GLY A 160 -0.44 -9.55 14.35
C GLY A 160 0.27 -8.42 13.61
N LEU A 161 0.37 -7.24 14.22
CA LEU A 161 1.08 -6.08 13.69
C LEU A 161 2.60 -6.32 13.57
N ASP A 162 3.22 -6.97 14.55
CA ASP A 162 4.64 -7.34 14.50
C ASP A 162 4.95 -8.30 13.33
N ASN A 163 4.11 -9.31 13.13
CA ASN A 163 4.23 -10.21 11.98
C ASN A 163 4.01 -9.48 10.65
N LEU A 164 3.07 -8.53 10.62
CA LEU A 164 2.82 -7.71 9.45
C LEU A 164 4.04 -6.83 9.13
N TYR A 165 4.65 -6.18 10.13
CA TYR A 165 5.87 -5.39 9.95
C TYR A 165 6.97 -6.21 9.27
N LYS A 166 7.29 -7.38 9.83
CA LYS A 166 8.29 -8.32 9.26
C LYS A 166 7.95 -8.77 7.85
N LYS A 167 6.67 -8.91 7.51
CA LYS A 167 6.21 -9.28 6.16
C LYS A 167 6.41 -8.11 5.18
N VAL A 168 6.08 -6.89 5.60
CA VAL A 168 6.28 -5.67 4.81
C VAL A 168 7.76 -5.45 4.53
N ASP A 169 8.58 -5.49 5.56
CA ASP A 169 10.05 -5.37 5.47
C ASP A 169 10.64 -6.35 4.43
N LYS A 170 10.20 -7.61 4.46
CA LYS A 170 10.62 -8.61 3.47
C LYS A 170 10.20 -8.30 2.03
N HIS A 171 9.06 -7.64 1.84
CA HIS A 171 8.57 -7.28 0.50
C HIS A 171 9.30 -6.08 -0.10
N LEU A 172 9.64 -5.07 0.71
CA LEU A 172 10.19 -3.79 0.24
C LEU A 172 11.68 -3.87 -0.06
N CYS A 173 12.15 -3.21 -1.11
CA CYS A 173 13.58 -3.04 -1.37
C CYS A 173 14.22 -2.04 -0.40
N GLU A 174 15.51 -2.21 -0.14
CA GLU A 174 16.27 -1.31 0.75
C GLU A 174 16.57 0.05 0.08
N GLU A 175 16.66 0.09 -1.25
CA GLU A 175 17.09 1.24 -2.04
C GLU A 175 16.22 2.49 -1.80
N GLU A 176 14.89 2.32 -1.76
CA GLU A 176 13.95 3.45 -1.61
C GLU A 176 13.64 3.82 -0.16
N ASN A 177 14.05 3.02 0.82
CA ASN A 177 13.81 3.26 2.25
C ASN A 177 12.33 3.54 2.60
N LEU A 178 11.38 2.89 1.91
CA LEU A 178 9.94 3.18 2.04
C LEU A 178 9.28 2.53 3.26
N LEU A 179 9.98 1.71 4.03
CA LEU A 179 9.41 0.95 5.15
C LEU A 179 8.68 1.86 6.15
N GLN A 180 9.31 2.96 6.57
CA GLN A 180 8.69 3.89 7.53
C GLN A 180 7.45 4.59 6.95
N VAL A 181 7.49 4.94 5.66
CA VAL A 181 6.35 5.57 4.97
C VAL A 181 5.16 4.62 4.88
N VAL A 182 5.42 3.36 4.51
CA VAL A 182 4.41 2.31 4.44
C VAL A 182 3.86 2.01 5.84
N TRP A 183 4.73 1.92 6.84
CA TRP A 183 4.33 1.62 8.21
C TRP A 183 3.46 2.72 8.82
N HIS A 184 3.80 3.98 8.58
CA HIS A 184 2.97 5.11 8.96
C HIS A 184 1.60 5.08 8.26
N SER A 185 1.58 4.79 6.96
CA SER A 185 0.33 4.65 6.20
C SER A 185 -0.54 3.50 6.75
N MET A 186 0.08 2.40 7.19
CA MET A 186 -0.63 1.30 7.84
C MET A 186 -1.22 1.70 9.20
N GLN A 187 -0.51 2.52 9.97
CA GLN A 187 -1.02 3.05 11.24
C GLN A 187 -2.29 3.87 11.01
N ASP A 188 -2.25 4.80 10.04
CA ASP A 188 -3.38 5.68 9.73
C ASP A 188 -4.60 4.88 9.23
N GLU A 189 -4.37 3.90 8.37
CA GLU A 189 -5.41 2.98 7.90
C GLU A 189 -6.04 2.20 9.05
N PHE A 190 -5.21 1.62 9.92
CA PHE A 190 -5.69 0.81 11.05
C PHE A 190 -6.53 1.64 12.03
N ILE A 191 -6.09 2.86 12.33
CA ILE A 191 -6.85 3.81 13.15
C ILE A 191 -8.17 4.18 12.47
N ARG A 192 -8.19 4.37 11.14
CA ARG A 192 -9.41 4.65 10.39
C ARG A 192 -10.41 3.48 10.47
N GLN A 193 -9.94 2.25 10.25
CA GLN A 193 -10.77 1.04 10.36
C GLN A 193 -11.34 0.88 11.77
N TYR A 194 -10.51 1.08 12.80
CA TYR A 194 -10.97 1.05 14.18
C TYR A 194 -12.08 2.07 14.47
N LYS A 195 -11.88 3.33 14.09
CA LYS A 195 -12.88 4.40 14.29
C LYS A 195 -14.19 4.08 13.59
N HIS A 196 -14.10 3.54 12.38
CA HIS A 196 -15.27 3.13 11.61
C HIS A 196 -16.01 1.96 12.26
N PHE A 197 -15.28 0.94 12.73
CA PHE A 197 -15.85 -0.21 13.44
C PHE A 197 -16.54 0.21 14.76
N GLU A 198 -15.91 1.04 15.57
CA GLU A 198 -16.52 1.63 16.78
C GLU A 198 -17.77 2.44 16.43
N GLY A 199 -17.75 3.21 15.33
CA GLY A 199 -18.91 3.93 14.81
C GLY A 199 -20.08 2.99 14.46
N LEU A 200 -19.80 1.86 13.80
CA LEU A 200 -20.79 0.84 13.47
C LEU A 200 -21.37 0.16 14.72
N ILE A 201 -20.53 -0.18 15.70
CA ILE A 201 -20.99 -0.75 16.98
C ILE A 201 -21.97 0.19 17.66
N ASN A 202 -21.63 1.48 17.75
CA ASN A 202 -22.47 2.49 18.40
C ASN A 202 -23.81 2.69 17.68
N ARG A 203 -23.82 2.60 16.34
CA ARG A 203 -25.04 2.72 15.53
C ARG A 203 -25.94 1.48 15.61
N CYS A 204 -25.35 0.29 15.55
CA CYS A 204 -26.08 -0.98 15.54
C CYS A 204 -26.51 -1.44 16.95
N TYR A 205 -25.78 -1.04 17.99
CA TYR A 205 -26.00 -1.49 19.37
C TYR A 205 -25.89 -0.33 20.38
N PRO A 206 -26.73 0.70 20.28
CA PRO A 206 -26.72 1.82 21.20
C PRO A 206 -26.94 1.35 22.65
N GLY A 207 -26.20 1.92 23.59
CA GLY A 207 -26.31 1.60 25.02
C GLY A 207 -25.88 0.17 25.39
N SER A 208 -25.26 -0.59 24.49
CA SER A 208 -24.84 -1.97 24.75
C SER A 208 -23.58 -2.10 25.62
N GLY A 209 -22.76 -1.03 25.71
CA GLY A 209 -21.45 -1.09 26.34
C GLY A 209 -20.51 -2.11 25.67
N ILE A 210 -20.71 -2.39 24.37
CA ILE A 210 -19.76 -3.14 23.57
C ILE A 210 -18.73 -2.14 23.05
N THR A 211 -17.46 -2.38 23.36
CA THR A 211 -16.32 -1.59 22.88
C THR A 211 -15.16 -2.54 22.61
N MET A 212 -14.20 -2.10 21.81
CA MET A 212 -12.93 -2.80 21.65
C MET A 212 -12.15 -2.86 22.97
N GLU A 213 -11.32 -3.90 23.14
CA GLU A 213 -10.49 -4.10 24.35
C GLU A 213 -9.21 -3.25 24.37
N PHE A 214 -8.92 -2.55 23.27
CA PHE A 214 -7.77 -1.67 23.12
C PHE A 214 -8.22 -0.32 22.55
N THR A 215 -7.42 0.71 22.82
CA THR A 215 -7.68 2.11 22.46
C THR A 215 -6.76 2.57 21.34
N ILE A 216 -7.06 3.74 20.77
CA ILE A 216 -6.17 4.39 19.79
C ILE A 216 -4.78 4.65 20.39
N GLN A 217 -4.71 4.98 21.68
CA GLN A 217 -3.42 5.19 22.36
C GLN A 217 -2.59 3.91 22.39
N ASP A 218 -3.22 2.77 22.73
CA ASP A 218 -2.56 1.46 22.67
C ASP A 218 -2.04 1.15 21.26
N MET A 219 -2.83 1.45 20.22
CA MET A 219 -2.41 1.24 18.83
C MET A 219 -1.17 2.07 18.48
N LEU A 220 -1.16 3.36 18.83
CA LEU A 220 0.01 4.23 18.59
C LEU A 220 1.26 3.67 19.28
N GLU A 221 1.11 3.15 20.50
CA GLU A 221 2.21 2.50 21.24
C GLU A 221 2.64 1.18 20.58
N TYR A 222 1.70 0.39 20.04
CA TYR A 222 2.03 -0.83 19.32
C TYR A 222 2.86 -0.53 18.07
N PHE A 223 2.39 0.38 17.20
CA PHE A 223 3.08 0.78 15.98
C PHE A 223 4.46 1.39 16.27
N SER A 224 4.55 2.28 17.26
CA SER A 224 5.82 2.89 17.67
C SER A 224 6.80 1.87 18.24
N SER A 225 6.35 0.99 19.15
CA SER A 225 7.24 0.01 19.77
C SER A 225 7.74 -1.04 18.77
N ILE A 226 6.91 -1.45 17.80
CA ILE A 226 7.32 -2.36 16.73
C ILE A 226 8.39 -1.71 15.86
N ALA A 227 8.17 -0.46 15.43
CA ALA A 227 9.13 0.27 14.60
C ALA A 227 10.48 0.53 15.30
N GLN A 228 10.49 0.65 16.63
CA GLN A 228 11.72 0.82 17.43
C GLN A 228 12.45 -0.50 17.72
N SER A 229 11.76 -1.63 17.59
CA SER A 229 12.32 -2.96 17.90
C SER A 229 13.01 -3.62 16.70
N HIS A 230 12.99 -2.96 15.55
CA HIS A 230 13.51 -3.40 14.27
C HIS A 230 14.44 -2.35 13.68
#